data_AF-A0A7R7DP11-F1
#
_entry.id   AF-A0A7R7DP11-F1
#
_cell.length_a   1.000
_cell.length_b   1.000
_cell.length_c   1.000
_cell.angle_alpha   90.00
_cell.angle_beta   90.00
_cell.angle_gamma   90.00
#
_symmetry.space_group_name_H-M   'P 1'
#
loop_
_entity.id
_entity.type
_entity.pdbx_description
1 polymer ?
#
loop_
_entity_poly.entity_id
_entity_poly.type
_entity_poly.pdbx_seq_one_letter_code
_entity_poly.pdbx_strand_id
1 'polypeptide(L)'
;MRGMVRAGLGLGAALRIALAADTVSIVVMEIIDNLTVLAIPGAMVAGLGSVLFWSSLLIALALALVAATPVNRWLISRGRGHAVAHRYHHGHGH
;
A
#
# COMPACT_ATOMS: atom_id res chain seq x y z
N MET A 1 8.66 -8.11 9.20
CA MET A 1 9.45 -9.35 8.92
C MET A 1 9.34 -10.43 9.99
N ARG A 2 9.49 -10.14 11.30
CA ARG A 2 9.39 -11.15 12.39
C ARG A 2 8.05 -11.93 12.44
N GLY A 3 6.94 -11.34 12.00
CA GLY A 3 5.62 -12.01 11.96
C GLY A 3 5.42 -12.96 10.79
N MET A 4 6.23 -12.88 9.71
CA MET A 4 6.06 -13.70 8.50
C MET A 4 6.87 -15.01 8.57
N VAL A 5 8.02 -15.00 9.24
CA VAL A 5 8.85 -16.20 9.47
C VAL A 5 8.17 -17.18 10.44
N ARG A 6 7.39 -16.67 11.40
CA ARG A 6 6.61 -17.49 12.34
C ARG A 6 5.39 -18.19 11.72
N ALA A 7 5.01 -17.84 10.49
CA ALA A 7 3.81 -18.35 9.82
C ALA A 7 4.07 -19.54 8.88
N GLY A 8 5.28 -20.13 8.88
CA GLY A 8 5.59 -21.30 8.05
C GLY A 8 5.73 -21.01 6.55
N LEU A 9 5.71 -19.75 6.13
CA LEU A 9 6.03 -19.37 4.75
C LEU A 9 7.55 -19.40 4.57
N GLY A 10 8.03 -20.20 3.61
CA GLY A 10 9.44 -20.16 3.21
C GLY A 10 9.87 -18.73 2.87
N LEU A 11 11.05 -18.30 3.33
CA LEU A 11 11.57 -16.93 3.21
C LEU A 11 11.41 -16.34 1.80
N GLY A 12 11.55 -17.16 0.75
CA GLY A 12 11.36 -16.74 -0.64
C GLY A 12 9.92 -16.37 -1.02
N ALA A 13 8.91 -17.08 -0.50
CA ALA A 13 7.50 -16.75 -0.76
C ALA A 13 7.11 -15.44 -0.07
N ALA A 14 7.55 -15.27 1.18
CA ALA A 14 7.37 -14.04 1.94
C ALA A 14 8.01 -12.82 1.24
N LEU A 15 9.22 -12.99 0.70
CA LEU A 15 9.93 -11.94 -0.03
C LEU A 15 9.20 -11.55 -1.33
N ARG A 16 8.72 -12.53 -2.11
CA ARG A 16 7.98 -12.26 -3.36
C ARG A 16 6.66 -11.51 -3.10
N ILE A 17 5.95 -11.86 -2.04
CA ILE A 17 4.72 -11.16 -1.66
C ILE A 17 5.02 -9.71 -1.26
N ALA A 18 6.10 -9.49 -0.48
CA ALA A 18 6.52 -8.15 -0.09
C ALA A 18 6.91 -7.31 -1.31
N LEU A 19 7.75 -7.83 -2.21
CA LEU A 19 8.17 -7.13 -3.42
C LEU A 19 7.00 -6.83 -4.36
N ALA A 20 6.04 -7.76 -4.50
CA ALA A 20 4.83 -7.53 -5.29
C ALA A 20 3.96 -6.43 -4.67
N ALA A 21 3.78 -6.44 -3.35
CA ALA A 21 3.04 -5.41 -2.63
C ALA A 21 3.72 -4.03 -2.74
N ASP A 22 5.04 -3.98 -2.59
CA ASP A 22 5.82 -2.74 -2.73
C ASP A 22 5.73 -2.19 -4.15
N THR A 23 5.81 -3.05 -5.18
CA THR A 23 5.68 -2.65 -6.59
C THR A 23 4.31 -2.03 -6.85
N VAL A 24 3.23 -2.69 -6.42
CA VAL A 24 1.87 -2.16 -6.58
C VAL A 24 1.71 -0.83 -5.84
N SER A 25 2.30 -0.70 -4.65
CA SER A 25 2.20 0.53 -3.85
C SER A 25 2.95 1.69 -4.52
N ILE A 26 4.14 1.45 -5.06
CA ILE A 26 4.91 2.46 -5.81
C ILE A 26 4.14 2.92 -7.04
N VAL A 27 3.61 1.98 -7.84
CA VAL A 27 2.85 2.32 -9.04
C VAL A 27 1.64 3.19 -8.72
N VAL A 28 0.91 2.86 -7.64
CA VAL A 28 -0.25 3.67 -7.22
C VAL A 28 0.19 5.06 -6.77
N MET A 29 1.27 5.16 -6.02
CA MET A 29 1.78 6.45 -5.53
C MET A 29 2.26 7.33 -6.68
N GLU A 30 3.03 6.78 -7.63
CA GLU A 30 3.48 7.50 -8.83
C GLU A 30 2.32 7.97 -9.70
N ILE A 31 1.28 7.16 -9.88
CA ILE A 31 0.09 7.57 -10.65
C ILE A 31 -0.59 8.74 -9.98
N ILE A 32 -0.86 8.64 -8.67
CA ILE A 32 -1.59 9.69 -7.95
C ILE A 32 -0.77 10.98 -7.88
N ASP A 33 0.52 10.89 -7.60
CA ASP A 33 1.38 12.08 -7.49
C ASP A 33 1.51 12.78 -8.85
N ASN A 34 1.75 12.04 -9.94
CA ASN A 34 1.84 12.62 -11.28
C ASN A 34 0.50 13.20 -11.75
N LEU A 35 -0.62 12.51 -11.50
CA LEU A 35 -1.94 13.04 -11.84
C LEU A 35 -2.27 14.30 -11.05
N THR A 36 -1.90 14.35 -9.77
CA THR A 36 -2.15 15.53 -8.92
C THR A 36 -1.38 16.73 -9.44
N VAL A 37 -0.08 16.57 -9.72
CA VAL A 37 0.75 17.66 -10.21
C VAL A 37 0.35 18.08 -11.63
N LEU A 38 -0.12 17.14 -12.46
CA LEU A 38 -0.66 17.44 -13.79
C LEU A 38 -1.99 18.20 -13.71
N ALA A 39 -2.84 17.87 -12.74
CA ALA A 39 -4.16 18.47 -12.58
C ALA A 39 -4.13 19.87 -11.95
N ILE A 40 -3.07 20.23 -11.21
CA ILE A 40 -2.93 21.52 -10.55
C ILE A 40 -2.08 22.46 -11.42
N PRO A 41 -2.68 23.49 -12.07
CA PRO A 41 -1.93 24.42 -12.90
C PRO A 41 -0.86 25.15 -12.10
N GLY A 42 0.36 25.21 -12.63
CA GLY A 42 1.49 25.89 -11.99
C GLY A 42 2.19 25.09 -10.89
N ALA A 43 1.73 23.89 -10.52
CA ALA A 43 2.38 23.07 -9.51
C ALA A 43 3.83 22.69 -9.89
N MET A 44 4.08 22.37 -11.16
CA MET A 44 5.42 22.01 -11.69
C MET A 44 6.46 23.13 -11.59
N VAL A 45 6.02 24.39 -11.54
CA VAL A 45 6.87 25.58 -11.51
C VAL A 45 6.85 26.28 -10.15
N ALA A 46 6.04 25.78 -9.21
CA ALA A 46 5.94 26.33 -7.87
C ALA A 46 7.21 26.02 -7.06
N GLY A 47 7.93 27.06 -6.64
CA GLY A 47 9.07 26.92 -5.73
C GLY A 47 8.64 26.65 -4.28
N LEU A 48 9.59 26.22 -3.45
CA LEU A 48 9.37 25.86 -2.03
C LEU A 48 8.79 26.99 -1.16
N GLY A 49 8.97 28.27 -1.56
CA GLY A 49 8.40 29.42 -0.86
C GLY A 49 6.93 29.70 -1.19
N SER A 50 6.33 28.93 -2.11
CA SER A 50 4.97 29.18 -2.58
C SER A 50 3.94 28.37 -1.80
N VAL A 51 2.83 29.02 -1.46
CA VAL A 51 1.67 28.33 -0.86
C VAL A 51 1.12 27.26 -1.80
N LEU A 52 1.18 27.49 -3.12
CA LEU A 52 0.75 26.55 -4.14
C LEU A 52 1.56 25.24 -4.10
N PHE A 53 2.86 25.29 -3.83
CA PHE A 53 3.69 24.09 -3.68
C PHE A 53 3.20 23.24 -2.50
N TRP A 54 3.06 23.86 -1.33
CA TRP A 54 2.66 23.16 -0.11
C TRP A 54 1.22 22.66 -0.15
N SER A 55 0.29 23.43 -0.74
CA SER A 55 -1.09 22.97 -0.91
C SER A 55 -1.19 21.83 -1.90
N SER A 56 -0.44 21.86 -3.02
CA SER A 56 -0.37 20.76 -3.98
C SER A 56 0.19 19.49 -3.35
N LEU A 57 1.26 19.60 -2.55
CA LEU A 57 1.84 18.47 -1.83
C LEU A 57 0.85 17.88 -0.81
N LEU A 58 0.14 18.71 -0.06
CA LEU A 58 -0.88 18.26 0.89
C LEU A 58 -2.00 17.50 0.18
N ILE A 59 -2.47 18.00 -0.97
CA ILE A 59 -3.50 17.36 -1.78
C ILE A 59 -2.99 16.01 -2.31
N ALA A 60 -1.78 15.96 -2.86
CA ALA A 60 -1.18 14.71 -3.35
C ALA A 60 -1.11 13.65 -2.26
N LEU A 61 -0.61 14.02 -1.07
CA LEU A 61 -0.54 13.14 0.09
C LEU A 61 -1.92 12.64 0.53
N ALA A 62 -2.93 13.51 0.57
CA ALA A 62 -4.29 13.13 0.94
C ALA A 62 -4.88 12.13 -0.08
N LEU A 63 -4.73 12.40 -1.37
CA LEU A 63 -5.20 11.51 -2.43
C LEU A 63 -4.45 10.18 -2.41
N ALA A 64 -3.14 10.20 -2.21
CA ALA A 64 -2.32 9.00 -2.10
C ALA A 64 -2.77 8.14 -0.91
N LEU A 65 -3.10 8.75 0.23
CA LEU A 65 -3.59 8.02 1.41
C LEU A 65 -4.97 7.38 1.17
N VAL A 66 -5.87 8.11 0.50
CA VAL A 66 -7.19 7.59 0.10
C VAL A 66 -7.05 6.43 -0.90
N ALA A 67 -6.10 6.49 -1.83
CA ALA A 67 -5.86 5.42 -2.81
C ALA A 67 -5.09 4.21 -2.22
N ALA A 68 -4.09 4.46 -1.38
CA ALA A 68 -3.25 3.42 -0.80
C ALA A 68 -4.00 2.56 0.22
N THR A 69 -4.95 3.13 0.98
CA THR A 69 -5.71 2.38 1.99
C THR A 69 -6.49 1.17 1.42
N PRO A 70 -7.30 1.28 0.35
CA PRO A 70 -7.96 0.11 -0.26
C PRO A 70 -6.96 -0.82 -0.97
N VAL A 71 -5.91 -0.29 -1.59
CA VAL A 71 -4.86 -1.08 -2.25
C VAL A 71 -4.14 -1.96 -1.24
N ASN A 72 -3.69 -1.38 -0.12
CA ASN A 72 -3.03 -2.10 0.97
C ASN A 72 -3.97 -3.14 1.58
N ARG A 73 -5.26 -2.81 1.77
CA ARG A 73 -6.25 -3.75 2.28
C ARG A 73 -6.46 -4.94 1.33
N TRP A 74 -6.47 -4.70 0.02
CA TRP A 74 -6.59 -5.73 -1.00
C TRP A 74 -5.32 -6.61 -1.09
N LEU A 75 -4.14 -6.01 -1.01
CA LEU A 75 -2.87 -6.75 -0.97
C LEU A 75 -2.79 -7.64 0.28
N ILE A 76 -3.24 -7.13 1.43
CA ILE A 76 -3.33 -7.91 2.67
C ILE A 76 -4.33 -9.05 2.53
N SER A 77 -5.50 -8.85 1.90
CA SER A 77 -6.47 -9.94 1.71
C SER A 77 -5.95 -11.02 0.75
N ARG A 78 -5.22 -10.63 -0.30
CA ARG A 78 -4.50 -11.54 -1.22
C ARG A 78 -3.35 -12.29 -0.55
N GLY A 79 -2.64 -11.66 0.38
CA GLY A 79 -1.51 -12.25 1.10
C GLY A 79 -1.86 -12.96 2.42
N ARG A 80 -3.08 -12.79 2.95
CA ARG A 80 -3.53 -13.33 4.24
C ARG A 80 -4.76 -14.24 4.19
N GLY A 81 -5.31 -14.56 3.01
CA GLY A 81 -6.49 -15.41 2.88
C GLY A 81 -6.34 -16.85 3.40
N HIS A 82 -5.11 -17.33 3.66
CA HIS A 82 -4.88 -18.69 4.13
C HIS A 82 -4.54 -18.82 5.63
N ALA A 83 -4.28 -17.72 6.34
CA ALA A 83 -3.76 -17.78 7.72
C ALA A 83 -4.62 -17.05 8.76
N VAL A 84 -5.66 -16.30 8.36
CA VAL A 84 -6.52 -15.57 9.32
C VAL A 84 -7.78 -16.36 9.72
N ALA A 85 -8.03 -17.53 9.15
CA ALA A 85 -9.17 -18.35 9.56
C ALA A 85 -8.93 -19.87 9.42
N HIS A 86 -7.86 -20.39 10.01
CA HIS A 86 -8.08 -21.65 10.73
C HIS A 86 -9.11 -21.30 11.83
N ARG A 87 -10.41 -21.64 11.76
CA ARG A 87 -10.98 -23.00 11.68
C ARG A 87 -10.21 -24.04 12.50
N TYR A 88 -9.44 -23.61 13.51
CA TYR A 88 -8.88 -24.49 14.57
C TYR A 88 -9.90 -24.77 15.69
N HIS A 89 -11.20 -24.81 15.40
CA HIS A 89 -12.23 -25.18 16.38
C HIS A 89 -13.34 -26.04 15.77
N HIS A 90 -13.01 -26.94 14.84
CA HIS A 90 -13.91 -28.06 14.53
C HIS A 90 -13.15 -29.37 14.52
N GLY A 91 -13.41 -30.19 15.55
CA GLY A 91 -13.19 -31.62 15.50
C GLY A 91 -12.10 -32.14 16.43
N HIS A 92 -12.39 -32.23 17.72
CA HIS A 92 -12.10 -33.44 18.51
C HIS A 92 -13.13 -33.54 19.64
N GLY A 93 -14.26 -34.15 19.32
CA GLY A 93 -15.02 -34.94 20.26
C GLY A 93 -14.50 -36.37 20.25
N HIS A 94 -14.74 -37.06 21.37
CA HIS A 94 -14.34 -38.41 21.78
C HIS A 94 -12.97 -38.50 22.46
#